data_AF-A0A0N1BGU2-F1
#
_entry.id   AF-A0A0N1BGU2-F1
#
_cell.length_a   1.000
_cell.length_b   1.000
_cell.length_c   1.000
_cell.angle_alpha   90.00
_cell.angle_beta   90.00
_cell.angle_gamma   90.00
#
_symmetry.space_group_name_H-M   'P 1'
#
loop_
_entity.id
_entity.type
_entity.pdbx_description
1 polymer ?
#
loop_
_entity_poly.entity_id
_entity_poly.type
_entity_poly.pdbx_seq_one_letter_code
_entity_poly.pdbx_strand_id
1 'polypeptide(L)'
;MTRIAAMQSRDANNRNVRVHNQTGLAIVALQASSGSGWTGNLLGSSGLAAGRSVVVAIDDGTGACRYAVRARFDTGETLERGGINSCQIADYYFTR
;
A
#
# COMPACT_ATOMS: atom_id res chain seq x y z
N MET A 1 6.80 -14.78 21.89
CA MET A 1 7.34 -14.26 20.61
C MET A 1 6.19 -14.27 19.60
N THR A 2 5.44 -13.18 19.48
CA THR A 2 4.28 -13.13 18.60
C THR A 2 4.76 -12.99 17.17
N ARG A 3 4.68 -14.07 16.39
CA ARG A 3 4.84 -13.98 14.93
C ARG A 3 3.70 -13.11 14.41
N ILE A 4 4.00 -11.88 14.01
CA ILE A 4 3.19 -11.21 13.01
C ILE A 4 3.45 -12.02 11.74
N ALA A 5 2.63 -13.05 11.51
CA ALA A 5 2.56 -13.66 10.20
C ALA A 5 2.05 -12.55 9.29
N ALA A 6 2.97 -11.92 8.55
CA ALA A 6 2.64 -11.31 7.27
C ALA A 6 1.61 -12.24 6.61
N MET A 7 0.39 -11.73 6.37
CA MET A 7 -0.69 -12.49 5.76
C MET A 7 -0.16 -12.99 4.41
N GLN A 8 0.39 -14.21 4.40
CA GLN A 8 0.87 -14.86 3.20
C GLN A 8 -0.38 -15.07 2.36
N SER A 9 -0.37 -14.54 1.14
CA SER A 9 -1.49 -14.77 0.27
C SER A 9 -1.60 -16.26 -0.04
N ARG A 10 -2.83 -16.73 -0.28
CA ARG A 10 -3.16 -18.16 -0.39
C ARG A 10 -2.52 -18.85 -1.61
N ASP A 11 -1.84 -18.08 -2.45
CA ASP A 11 -1.21 -18.48 -3.71
C ASP A 11 0.33 -18.42 -3.68
N ALA A 12 0.94 -18.39 -2.48
CA ALA A 12 2.38 -18.30 -2.25
C ALA A 12 3.06 -17.00 -2.72
N ASN A 13 2.29 -16.03 -3.25
CA ASN A 13 2.83 -14.72 -3.59
C ASN A 13 2.89 -13.82 -2.36
N ASN A 14 4.05 -13.20 -2.13
CA ASN A 14 4.22 -12.19 -1.10
C ASN A 14 3.87 -10.80 -1.64
N ARG A 15 2.78 -10.22 -1.13
CA ARG A 15 2.30 -8.88 -1.50
C ARG A 15 2.56 -7.85 -0.41
N ASN A 16 3.41 -8.17 0.56
CA ASN A 16 3.80 -7.25 1.61
C ASN A 16 4.88 -6.31 1.10
N VAL A 17 4.48 -5.08 0.82
CA VAL A 17 5.35 -4.05 0.26
C VAL A 17 5.61 -3.00 1.34
N ARG A 18 6.88 -2.63 1.52
CA ARG A 18 7.26 -1.47 2.31
C ARG A 18 6.97 -0.21 1.49
N VAL A 19 5.95 0.53 1.91
CA VAL A 19 5.57 1.80 1.30
C VAL A 19 6.31 2.92 2.01
N HIS A 20 7.03 3.73 1.25
CA HIS A 20 7.77 4.90 1.70
C HIS A 20 7.04 6.18 1.31
N ASN A 21 6.84 7.08 2.26
CA ASN A 21 6.26 8.38 1.98
C ASN A 21 7.36 9.45 1.83
N GLN A 22 7.74 9.74 0.59
CA GLN A 22 8.72 10.77 0.25
C GLN A 22 8.07 11.99 -0.41
N THR A 23 6.79 12.23 -0.14
CA THR A 23 6.01 13.30 -0.78
C THR A 23 6.11 14.66 -0.07
N GLY A 24 6.61 14.67 1.18
CA GLY A 24 6.61 15.85 2.05
C GLY A 24 5.30 16.10 2.80
N LEU A 25 4.23 15.34 2.52
CA LEU A 25 2.92 15.44 3.19
C LEU A 25 2.58 14.15 3.95
N ALA A 26 1.75 14.21 4.99
CA ALA A 26 1.31 13.01 5.67
C ALA A 26 0.25 12.26 4.83
N ILE A 27 0.41 10.94 4.66
CA ILE A 27 -0.61 10.09 4.04
C ILE A 27 -1.57 9.65 5.15
N VAL A 28 -2.84 10.01 5.05
CA VAL A 28 -3.88 9.65 6.02
C VAL A 28 -4.65 8.40 5.62
N ALA A 29 -4.67 8.05 4.33
CA ALA A 29 -5.21 6.78 3.86
C ALA A 29 -4.42 6.23 2.67
N LEU A 30 -4.23 4.92 2.65
CA LEU A 30 -3.66 4.19 1.52
C LEU A 30 -4.65 3.12 1.07
N GLN A 31 -4.89 3.01 -0.23
CA GLN A 31 -5.78 2.02 -0.82
C GLN A 31 -5.11 1.35 -2.02
N ALA A 32 -5.53 0.12 -2.32
CA ALA A 32 -5.12 -0.63 -3.51
C ALA A 32 -6.33 -1.01 -4.37
N SER A 33 -6.10 -1.28 -5.66
CA SER A 33 -7.11 -1.78 -6.59
C SER A 33 -6.47 -2.58 -7.73
N SER A 34 -7.02 -3.73 -8.08
CA SER A 34 -6.70 -4.44 -9.33
C SER A 34 -7.67 -4.08 -10.47
N GLY A 35 -8.55 -3.09 -10.26
CA GLY A 35 -9.63 -2.71 -11.19
C GLY A 35 -11.03 -3.14 -10.75
N SER A 36 -11.16 -3.95 -9.69
CA SER A 36 -12.44 -4.41 -9.13
C SER A 36 -13.05 -3.48 -8.07
N GLY A 37 -12.43 -2.33 -7.82
CA GLY A 37 -12.77 -1.42 -6.73
C GLY A 37 -11.58 -1.15 -5.80
N TRP A 38 -11.75 -0.25 -4.85
CA TRP A 38 -10.69 0.15 -3.92
C TRP A 38 -10.82 -0.56 -2.58
N THR A 39 -9.70 -0.95 -1.99
CA THR A 39 -9.66 -1.46 -0.61
C THR A 39 -10.13 -0.41 0.41
N GLY A 40 -10.40 -0.88 1.64
CA GLY A 40 -10.35 -0.01 2.81
C GLY A 40 -8.94 0.57 3.04
N ASN A 41 -8.80 1.41 4.07
CA ASN A 41 -7.52 2.02 4.41
C ASN A 41 -6.53 0.97 4.92
N LEU A 42 -5.44 0.75 4.17
CA LEU A 42 -4.38 -0.19 4.48
C LEU A 42 -3.47 0.27 5.65
N LEU A 43 -3.53 1.55 6.04
CA LEU A 43 -2.76 2.11 7.17
C LEU A 43 -3.48 1.99 8.53
N GLY A 44 -4.73 1.53 8.54
CA GLY A 44 -5.56 1.58 9.74
C GLY A 44 -5.75 3.02 10.25
N SER A 45 -5.65 3.22 11.56
CA SER A 45 -5.85 4.52 12.22
C SER A 45 -4.60 5.41 12.26
N SER A 46 -3.41 4.87 11.97
CA SER A 46 -2.14 5.51 12.33
C SER A 46 -1.56 6.44 11.25
N GLY A 47 -2.13 6.44 10.04
CA GLY A 47 -1.58 7.18 8.90
C GLY A 47 -0.10 6.85 8.62
N LEU A 48 0.55 7.65 7.78
CA LEU A 48 1.97 7.54 7.45
C LEU A 48 2.56 8.92 7.25
N ALA A 49 3.27 9.42 8.27
CA ALA A 49 3.95 10.71 8.23
C ALA A 49 4.99 10.79 7.10
N ALA A 50 5.30 12.02 6.66
CA ALA A 50 6.35 12.27 5.69
C ALA A 50 7.72 11.74 6.17
N GLY A 51 8.50 11.16 5.26
CA GLY A 51 9.80 10.56 5.54
C GLY A 51 9.74 9.20 6.26
N ARG A 52 8.54 8.66 6.53
CA ARG A 52 8.36 7.35 7.18
C ARG A 52 7.99 6.28 6.17
N SER A 53 8.13 5.03 6.61
CA SER A 53 7.74 3.85 5.84
C SER A 53 6.96 2.86 6.69
N VAL A 54 6.11 2.05 6.04
CA VAL A 54 5.32 0.99 6.68
C VAL A 54 5.17 -0.19 5.72
N VAL A 55 5.13 -1.41 6.26
CA VAL A 55 4.84 -2.60 5.46
C VAL A 55 3.33 -2.80 5.44
N VAL A 56 2.75 -2.87 4.24
CA VAL A 56 1.33 -3.14 4.03
C VAL A 56 1.15 -4.26 3.01
N ALA A 57 0.06 -5.00 3.11
CA ALA A 57 -0.35 -5.93 2.06
C ALA A 57 -1.02 -5.13 0.94
N ILE A 58 -0.34 -4.98 -0.21
CA ILE A 58 -0.94 -4.42 -1.43
C ILE A 58 -1.67 -5.55 -2.15
N ASP A 59 -2.88 -5.81 -1.67
CA ASP A 59 -3.81 -6.80 -2.18
C ASP A 59 -5.23 -6.31 -1.91
N ASP A 60 -6.11 -6.40 -2.92
CA ASP A 60 -7.53 -6.07 -2.79
C ASP A 60 -8.43 -7.30 -2.62
N GLY A 61 -7.83 -8.48 -2.43
CA GLY A 61 -8.52 -9.74 -2.23
C GLY A 61 -8.75 -10.52 -3.51
N THR A 62 -8.43 -9.96 -4.68
CA THR A 62 -8.53 -10.66 -5.97
C THR A 62 -7.41 -11.66 -6.20
N GLY A 63 -6.28 -11.53 -5.48
CA GLY A 63 -5.09 -12.33 -5.77
C GLY A 63 -4.39 -11.92 -7.08
N ALA A 64 -4.64 -10.72 -7.61
CA ALA A 64 -3.85 -10.18 -8.72
C ALA A 64 -2.37 -9.97 -8.31
N CYS A 65 -1.53 -9.56 -9.26
CA CYS A 65 -0.17 -9.09 -8.96
C CYS A 65 0.04 -7.63 -9.30
N ARG A 66 -0.70 -7.09 -10.28
CA ARG A 66 -0.64 -5.68 -10.66
C ARG A 66 -1.79 -4.92 -10.03
N TYR A 67 -1.43 -3.87 -9.30
CA TYR A 67 -2.38 -3.02 -8.61
C TYR A 67 -2.12 -1.55 -8.93
N ALA A 68 -3.17 -0.75 -8.86
CA ALA A 68 -3.08 0.67 -8.61
C ALA A 68 -3.07 0.92 -7.10
N VAL A 69 -2.33 1.94 -6.67
CA VAL A 69 -2.33 2.45 -5.30
C VAL A 69 -2.80 3.89 -5.29
N ARG A 70 -3.51 4.25 -4.24
CA ARG A 70 -4.00 5.61 -4.00
C ARG A 70 -3.63 6.05 -2.60
N ALA A 71 -2.84 7.11 -2.51
CA ALA A 71 -2.56 7.82 -1.26
C ALA A 71 -3.48 9.05 -1.16
N ARG A 72 -4.17 9.20 -0.03
CA ARG A 72 -4.85 10.45 0.35
C ARG A 72 -4.01 11.16 1.41
N PHE A 73 -3.74 12.43 1.19
CA PHE A 73 -2.94 13.25 2.11
C PHE A 73 -3.82 13.95 3.15
N ASP A 74 -3.18 14.45 4.21
CA ASP A 74 -3.79 15.31 5.24
C ASP A 74 -4.42 16.58 4.67
N THR A 75 -3.93 17.09 3.55
CA THR A 75 -4.52 18.22 2.79
C THR A 75 -5.82 17.87 2.07
N GLY A 76 -6.18 16.58 1.98
CA GLY A 76 -7.32 16.09 1.20
C GLY A 76 -6.99 15.74 -0.26
N GLU A 77 -5.79 16.13 -0.75
CA GLU A 77 -5.31 15.73 -2.08
C GLU A 77 -5.11 14.22 -2.19
N THR A 78 -5.12 13.70 -3.42
CA THR A 78 -4.83 12.30 -3.70
C THR A 78 -3.73 12.13 -4.74
N LEU A 79 -2.93 11.08 -4.59
CA LEU A 79 -1.94 10.64 -5.56
C LEU A 79 -2.21 9.18 -5.91
N GLU A 80 -2.52 8.94 -7.18
CA GLU A 80 -2.77 7.61 -7.72
C GLU A 80 -1.64 7.18 -8.66
N ARG A 81 -1.25 5.91 -8.56
CA ARG A 81 -0.24 5.29 -9.43
C ARG A 81 -0.67 3.86 -9.77
N GLY A 82 -0.71 3.56 -11.06
CA GLY A 82 -1.10 2.26 -11.59
C GLY A 82 0.08 1.34 -11.88
N GLY A 83 -0.22 0.05 -12.10
CA GLY A 83 0.72 -0.91 -12.71
C GLY A 83 1.79 -1.49 -11.77
N ILE A 84 1.68 -1.27 -10.45
CA ILE A 84 2.63 -1.74 -9.45
C ILE A 84 2.51 -3.25 -9.31
N ASN A 85 3.60 -3.98 -9.56
CA ASN A 85 3.63 -5.43 -9.39
C ASN A 85 4.01 -5.81 -7.96
N SER A 86 3.02 -5.93 -7.05
CA SER A 86 3.27 -6.21 -5.62
C SER A 86 3.85 -7.59 -5.36
N CYS A 87 3.68 -8.55 -6.28
CA CYS A 87 4.28 -9.88 -6.19
C CYS A 87 5.81 -9.87 -6.45
N GLN A 88 6.35 -8.80 -7.04
CA GLN A 88 7.75 -8.74 -7.50
C GLN A 88 8.57 -7.63 -6.84
N ILE A 89 7.97 -6.79 -6.00
CA ILE A 89 8.67 -5.68 -5.34
C ILE A 89 8.58 -5.82 -3.82
N ALA A 90 9.67 -5.42 -3.15
CA ALA A 90 9.70 -5.31 -1.69
C ALA A 90 9.39 -3.88 -1.22
N ASP A 91 9.66 -2.88 -2.05
CA ASP A 91 9.58 -1.47 -1.68
C ASP A 91 8.88 -0.66 -2.78
N TYR A 92 8.06 0.30 -2.36
CA TYR A 92 7.42 1.27 -3.24
C TYR A 92 7.51 2.67 -2.64
N TYR A 93 7.83 3.65 -3.47
CA TYR A 93 8.11 5.02 -3.05
C TYR A 93 7.06 5.96 -3.63
N PHE A 94 6.30 6.63 -2.77
CA PHE A 94 5.52 7.79 -3.19
C PHE A 94 6.43 9.01 -3.21
N THR A 95 6.61 9.57 -4.40
CA THR A 95 7.31 10.83 -4.65
C THR A 95 6.38 11.81 -5.37
N ARG A 96 6.71 13.11 -5.32
CA ARG A 96 6.09 14.16 -6.13
C ARG A 96 7.07 14.67 -7.17
#